data_AF-A0A380FIX7-F1
#
_entry.id   AF-A0A380FIX7-F1
#
_cell.length_a   1.000
_cell.length_b   1.000
_cell.length_c   1.000
_cell.angle_alpha   90.00
_cell.angle_beta   90.00
_cell.angle_gamma   90.00
#
_symmetry.space_group_name_H-M   'P 1'
#
loop_
_entity.id
_entity.type
_entity.pdbx_description
1 polymer ?
#
loop_
_entity_poly.entity_id
_entity_poly.type
_entity_poly.pdbx_seq_one_letter_code
_entity_poly.pdbx_strand_id
1 'polypeptide(L)' 'MGVKIKGMKDLEKALDKATRYKDVHCINCGKEYKVDLKKSKAKCPKCKTEIKFS' A
#
# COMPACT_ATOMS: atom_id res chain seq x y z
N MET A 1 16.29 11.29 31.48
CA MET A 1 15.14 11.93 30.78
C MET A 1 14.82 11.14 29.52
N GLY A 2 13.75 10.34 29.52
CA GLY A 2 13.26 9.72 28.29
C GLY A 2 12.57 10.77 27.43
N VAL A 3 13.24 11.24 26.38
CA VAL A 3 12.64 12.12 25.38
C VAL A 3 11.57 11.30 24.67
N LYS A 4 10.31 11.41 25.11
CA LYS A 4 9.15 10.89 24.37
C LYS A 4 9.04 11.69 23.08
N ILE A 5 9.58 11.14 22.00
CA ILE A 5 9.57 11.72 20.66
C ILE A 5 8.11 11.72 20.18
N LYS A 6 7.35 12.76 20.56
CA LYS A 6 5.94 12.95 20.20
C LYS A 6 5.74 12.87 18.67
N GLY A 7 6.74 13.32 17.90
CA GLY A 7 6.73 13.29 16.44
C GLY A 7 6.86 11.91 15.79
N MET A 8 7.34 10.87 16.48
CA MET A 8 7.44 9.52 15.88
C MET A 8 6.06 8.91 15.62
N LYS A 9 5.12 9.05 16.57
CA LYS A 9 3.76 8.52 16.39
C LYS A 9 3.02 9.18 15.23
N ASP A 10 3.20 10.48 15.06
CA ASP A 10 2.60 11.22 13.95
C ASP A 10 3.22 10.83 12.61
N LEU A 11 4.55 10.59 12.59
CA LEU A 11 5.27 10.10 11.42
C LEU A 11 4.83 8.68 11.03
N GLU A 12 4.74 7.76 11.98
CA GLU A 12 4.26 6.38 11.76
C GLU A 12 2.83 6.39 11.21
N LYS A 13 1.96 7.26 11.72
CA LYS A 13 0.57 7.38 11.26
C LYS A 13 0.46 8.01 9.88
N ALA A 14 1.36 8.93 9.53
CA ALA A 14 1.46 9.50 8.19
C ALA A 14 2.02 8.47 7.20
N LEU A 15 3.02 7.70 7.62
CA LEU A 15 3.62 6.64 6.81
C LEU A 15 2.64 5.51 6.57
N ASP A 16 1.89 5.05 7.59
CA ASP A 16 0.81 4.06 7.45
C ASP A 16 -0.23 4.48 6.40
N LYS A 17 -0.64 5.76 6.42
CA LYS A 17 -1.56 6.30 5.41
C LYS A 17 -0.94 6.35 4.01
N ALA A 18 0.33 6.74 3.90
CA ALA A 18 1.03 6.83 2.63
C ALA A 18 1.33 5.44 2.03
N THR A 19 1.66 4.46 2.86
CA THR A 19 1.92 3.07 2.43
C THR A 19 0.65 2.26 2.23
N ARG A 20 -0.52 2.79 2.60
CA ARG A 20 -1.78 2.07 2.44
C ARG A 20 -2.13 1.82 0.99
N TYR A 21 -1.82 2.76 0.10
CA TYR A 21 -2.09 2.64 -1.32
C TYR A 21 -0.79 2.61 -2.08
N LYS A 22 -0.60 1.56 -2.89
CA LYS A 22 0.54 1.46 -3.80
C LYS A 22 0.03 1.47 -5.22
N ASP A 23 0.64 2.26 -6.08
CA ASP A 23 0.40 2.16 -7.51
C ASP A 23 1.10 0.89 -8.02
N VAL A 24 0.30 0.00 -8.62
CA VAL A 24 0.78 -1.27 -9.14
C VAL A 24 0.38 -1.40 -10.60
N HIS A 25 1.34 -1.89 -11.36
CA HIS A 25 1.18 -2.18 -12.77
C HIS A 25 0.72 -3.64 -12.94
N CYS A 26 -0.38 -3.86 -13.67
CA CYS A 26 -0.81 -5.22 -14.00
C CYS A 26 0.11 -5.81 -15.06
N ILE A 27 0.85 -6.88 -14.73
CA ILE A 27 1.68 -7.58 -15.73
C ILE A 27 0.87 -8.20 -16.87
N ASN A 28 -0.44 -8.44 -16.67
CA ASN A 28 -1.28 -9.12 -17.64
C ASN A 28 -1.91 -8.15 -18.69
N CYS A 29 -2.30 -6.95 -18.29
CA CYS A 29 -2.92 -5.97 -19.22
C CYS A 29 -2.21 -4.62 -19.31
N GLY A 30 -1.10 -4.43 -18.61
CA GLY A 30 -0.32 -3.21 -18.67
C GLY A 30 -0.95 -1.99 -17.98
N LYS A 31 -2.10 -2.16 -17.30
CA LYS A 31 -2.78 -1.04 -16.63
C LYS A 31 -2.17 -0.79 -15.26
N GLU A 32 -1.94 0.48 -14.96
CA GLU A 32 -1.62 0.97 -13.62
C GLU A 32 -2.90 1.23 -12.83
N TYR A 33 -2.89 0.84 -11.55
CA TYR A 33 -3.98 1.07 -10.62
C TYR A 33 -3.50 1.05 -9.18
N LYS A 34 -4.22 1.76 -8.32
CA LYS A 34 -3.96 1.79 -6.88
C LYS A 34 -4.52 0.54 -6.21
N VAL A 35 -3.66 -0.17 -5.51
CA VAL A 35 -4.04 -1.28 -4.65
C VAL A 35 -3.91 -0.86 -3.19
N ASP A 36 -4.83 -1.33 -2.36
CA ASP A 36 -4.74 -1.15 -0.92
C ASP A 36 -3.84 -2.28 -0.36
N LEU A 37 -2.63 -1.94 0.10
CA LEU A 37 -1.66 -2.89 0.66
C LEU A 37 -2.13 -3.51 1.98
N LYS A 38 -3.12 -2.89 2.65
CA LYS A 38 -3.75 -3.48 3.83
C LYS A 38 -4.61 -4.69 3.47
N LYS A 39 -5.03 -4.81 2.21
CA LYS A 39 -5.64 -6.04 1.69
C LYS A 39 -4.53 -6.99 1.24
N SER A 40 -4.40 -8.12 1.93
CA SER A 40 -3.46 -9.21 1.56
C SER A 40 -3.68 -9.78 0.15
N LYS A 41 -4.80 -9.42 -0.52
CA LYS A 41 -5.11 -9.83 -1.89
C LYS A 41 -5.60 -8.61 -2.67
N ALA A 42 -4.82 -8.17 -3.65
CA ALA A 42 -5.30 -7.24 -4.66
C ALA A 42 -5.54 -7.98 -5.97
N LYS A 43 -6.62 -7.64 -6.67
CA LYS A 43 -6.92 -8.15 -8.01
C LYS A 43 -6.92 -6.99 -8.99
N CYS A 44 -6.40 -7.23 -10.19
CA CYS A 44 -6.53 -6.26 -11.27
C CYS A 44 -8.01 -6.03 -11.58
N PRO A 45 -8.51 -4.78 -11.60
CA PRO A 45 -9.91 -4.51 -11.91
C PRO A 45 -10.29 -4.91 -13.35
N LYS A 46 -9.32 -4.95 -14.27
CA LYS A 46 -9.52 -5.32 -15.67
C LYS A 46 -9.42 -6.83 -15.89
N CYS A 47 -8.31 -7.45 -15.47
CA CYS A 47 -8.04 -8.87 -15.76
C CYS A 47 -8.42 -9.81 -14.62
N LYS A 48 -8.78 -9.29 -13.45
CA LYS A 48 -9.00 -10.05 -12.20
C LYS A 48 -7.80 -10.89 -11.75
N THR A 49 -6.63 -10.69 -12.37
CA THR A 49 -5.35 -11.31 -11.99
C THR A 49 -5.01 -10.93 -10.56
N GLU A 50 -4.77 -11.93 -9.72
CA GLU A 50 -4.42 -11.76 -8.33
C GLU A 50 -2.95 -11.34 -8.22
N ILE A 51 -2.69 -10.18 -7.64
CA ILE A 51 -1.35 -9.75 -7.27
C ILE A 51 -1.09 -10.24 -5.86
N LYS A 52 -0.07 -11.08 -5.71
CA LYS A 52 0.48 -11.43 -4.41
C LYS A 52 1.55 -10.39 -4.08
N PHE A 53 1.33 -9.64 -3.00
CA PHE A 53 2.42 -8.91 -2.35
C PHE A 53 3.11 -9.93 -1.45
N SER A 54 4.31 -10.37 -1.85
CA SER A 54 5.17 -11.25 -1.06
C SER A 54 5.67 -10.57 0.21
#